data_AF-A0A844MHI3-F1
#
_entry.id   AF-A0A844MHI3-F1
#
_cell.length_a   1.000
_cell.length_b   1.000
_cell.length_c   1.000
_cell.angle_alpha   90.00
_cell.angle_beta   90.00
_cell.angle_gamma   90.00
#
_symmetry.space_group_name_H-M   'P 1'
#
loop_
_entity.id
_entity.type
_entity.pdbx_description
1 polymer ?
#
loop_
_entity_poly.entity_id
_entity_poly.type
_entity_poly.pdbx_seq_one_letter_code
_entity_poly.pdbx_strand_id
1 'polypeptide(L)'
;MTTYLLDVNVLLALCDPMHIHHEIAHRWFTVKGQPAWATCPITENGFVRIASHPNYPNRPGDVPAVLLILRQFCVMAGHHFWSEDLSIRELLQPNLLIPHSQITNVFLLGLAVGSRMPKSW
;
A
#
# COMPACT_ATOMS: atom_id res chain seq x y z
N MET A 1 5.17 -19.23 2.46
CA MET A 1 5.87 -18.09 1.82
C MET A 1 5.31 -16.81 2.44
N THR A 2 6.13 -15.83 2.79
CA THR A 2 5.66 -14.60 3.46
C THR A 2 5.22 -13.59 2.40
N THR A 3 3.96 -13.15 2.46
CA THR A 3 3.45 -12.06 1.60
C THR A 3 3.57 -10.71 2.31
N TYR A 4 4.07 -9.70 1.60
CA TYR A 4 4.24 -8.33 2.11
C TYR A 4 3.11 -7.41 1.63
N LEU A 5 2.26 -6.95 2.55
CA LEU A 5 1.28 -5.89 2.26
C LEU A 5 2.02 -4.55 2.14
N LEU A 6 1.92 -3.90 0.97
CA LEU A 6 2.57 -2.62 0.74
C LEU A 6 1.74 -1.45 1.26
N ASP A 7 2.44 -0.51 1.90
CA ASP A 7 1.92 0.81 2.22
C ASP A 7 1.96 1.72 0.98
N VAL A 8 1.14 2.78 0.98
CA VAL A 8 1.12 3.80 -0.07
C VAL A 8 2.50 4.39 -0.32
N ASN A 9 3.27 4.65 0.74
CA ASN A 9 4.61 5.22 0.66
C ASN A 9 5.59 4.29 -0.08
N VAL A 10 5.40 2.97 -0.02
CA VAL A 10 6.23 2.03 -0.78
C VAL A 10 5.89 2.12 -2.26
N LEU A 11 4.60 2.18 -2.63
CA LEU A 11 4.20 2.39 -4.03
C LEU A 11 4.68 3.73 -4.59
N LEU A 12 4.60 4.80 -3.78
CA LEU A 12 5.15 6.11 -4.15
C LEU A 12 6.65 6.05 -4.36
N ALA A 13 7.41 5.40 -3.47
CA ALA A 13 8.84 5.24 -3.61
C ALA A 13 9.23 4.37 -4.82
N LEU A 14 8.46 3.34 -5.15
CA LEU A 14 8.69 2.53 -6.36
C LEU A 14 8.38 3.30 -7.65
N CYS A 15 7.42 4.23 -7.61
CA CYS A 15 6.94 5.02 -8.74
C CYS A 15 7.79 6.26 -9.03
N ASP A 16 8.11 7.07 -8.01
CA ASP A 16 8.80 8.35 -8.14
C ASP A 16 10.32 8.18 -7.96
N PRO A 17 11.15 8.38 -9.01
CA PRO A 17 12.61 8.30 -8.93
C PRO A 17 13.24 9.31 -7.98
N MET A 18 12.55 10.41 -7.70
CA MET A 18 13.01 11.48 -6.83
C MET A 18 12.46 11.34 -5.39
N HIS A 19 11.74 10.26 -5.10
CA HIS A 19 11.33 9.95 -3.73
C HIS A 19 12.57 9.65 -2.88
N ILE A 20 12.63 10.19 -1.65
CA ILE A 20 13.75 9.98 -0.72
C ILE A 20 14.05 8.50 -0.39
N HIS A 21 13.12 7.61 -0.71
CA HIS A 21 13.21 6.17 -0.43
C HIS A 21 13.25 5.33 -1.71
N HIS A 22 13.37 5.93 -2.89
CA HIS A 22 13.34 5.23 -4.18
C HIS A 22 14.33 4.06 -4.22
N GLU A 23 15.61 4.36 -3.99
CA GLU A 23 16.69 3.36 -3.99
C GLU A 23 16.48 2.25 -2.96
N ILE A 24 16.01 2.61 -1.75
CA ILE A 24 15.78 1.65 -0.67
C ILE A 24 14.61 0.73 -1.01
N ALA A 25 13.52 1.29 -1.54
CA ALA A 25 12.34 0.54 -1.93
C ALA A 25 12.64 -0.43 -3.07
N HIS A 26 13.31 0.02 -4.14
CA HIS A 26 13.70 -0.82 -5.28
C HIS A 26 14.65 -1.96 -4.87
N ARG A 27 15.65 -1.65 -4.03
CA ARG A 27 16.56 -2.68 -3.49
C ARG A 27 15.81 -3.72 -2.67
N TRP A 28 14.97 -3.30 -1.73
CA TRP A 28 14.19 -4.22 -0.91
C TRP A 28 13.22 -5.05 -1.76
N PHE A 29 12.52 -4.42 -2.69
CA PHE A 29 11.53 -5.07 -3.52
C PHE A 29 12.17 -6.14 -4.40
N THR A 30 13.32 -5.84 -5.02
CA THR A 30 14.07 -6.81 -5.84
C THR A 30 14.59 -7.99 -5.01
N VAL A 31 15.10 -7.73 -3.79
CA VAL A 31 15.74 -8.78 -2.98
C VAL A 31 14.72 -9.63 -2.22
N LYS A 32 13.58 -9.06 -1.82
CA LYS A 32 12.63 -9.73 -0.90
C LYS A 32 11.16 -9.60 -1.28
N GLY A 33 10.72 -8.45 -1.79
CA GLY A 33 9.30 -8.13 -1.95
C GLY A 33 8.65 -8.80 -3.17
N GLN A 34 9.35 -8.80 -4.32
CA GLN A 34 8.84 -9.26 -5.61
C GLN A 34 8.22 -10.66 -5.60
N PRO A 35 8.76 -11.67 -4.88
CA PRO A 35 8.19 -13.02 -4.93
C PRO A 35 6.75 -13.14 -4.40
N ALA A 36 6.36 -12.33 -3.42
CA ALA A 36 5.00 -12.33 -2.87
C ALA A 36 4.70 -11.01 -2.13
N TRP A 37 3.83 -10.18 -2.71
CA TRP A 37 3.43 -8.90 -2.16
C TRP A 37 1.97 -8.61 -2.47
N ALA A 38 1.37 -7.68 -1.73
CA ALA A 38 -0.03 -7.36 -1.87
C ALA A 38 -0.31 -5.86 -1.81
N THR A 39 -1.38 -5.46 -2.49
CA THR A 39 -2.07 -4.19 -2.27
C THR A 39 -3.46 -4.46 -1.70
N CYS A 40 -4.12 -3.41 -1.21
CA CYS A 40 -5.49 -3.47 -0.73
C CYS A 40 -6.22 -2.16 -1.10
N PRO A 41 -7.55 -2.08 -0.94
CA PRO A 41 -8.33 -0.92 -1.39
C PRO A 41 -7.80 0.44 -0.91
N ILE A 42 -7.39 0.55 0.36
CA ILE A 42 -6.87 1.81 0.92
C ILE A 42 -5.49 2.18 0.34
N THR A 43 -4.62 1.19 0.07
CA THR A 43 -3.30 1.42 -0.53
C THR A 43 -3.46 1.89 -1.97
N GLU A 44 -4.31 1.24 -2.77
CA GLU A 44 -4.54 1.61 -4.18
C GLU A 44 -5.19 2.99 -4.30
N ASN A 45 -6.22 3.28 -3.50
CA ASN A 45 -6.85 4.59 -3.45
C ASN A 45 -5.85 5.67 -3.02
N GLY A 46 -5.10 5.42 -1.94
CA GLY A 46 -4.10 6.33 -1.43
C GLY A 46 -3.01 6.65 -2.45
N PHE A 47 -2.52 5.65 -3.18
CA PHE A 47 -1.53 5.83 -4.23
C PHE A 47 -2.07 6.73 -5.34
N VAL A 48 -3.24 6.41 -5.90
CA VAL A 48 -3.83 7.21 -6.99
C VAL A 48 -4.03 8.65 -6.53
N ARG A 49 -4.62 8.86 -5.35
CA ARG A 49 -4.91 10.19 -4.81
C ARG A 49 -3.66 11.03 -4.59
N ILE A 50 -2.58 10.45 -4.04
CA ILE A 50 -1.36 11.20 -3.72
C ILE A 50 -0.51 11.43 -4.97
N ALA A 51 -0.23 10.37 -5.75
CA ALA A 51 0.61 10.50 -6.94
C ALA A 51 -0.03 11.37 -8.02
N SER A 52 -1.38 11.47 -8.06
CA SER A 52 -2.05 12.37 -9.01
C SER A 52 -2.23 13.81 -8.49
N HIS A 53 -1.80 14.12 -7.27
CA HIS A 53 -2.05 15.41 -6.65
C HIS A 53 -1.18 16.52 -7.27
N PRO A 54 -1.73 17.70 -7.62
CA PRO A 54 -0.97 18.78 -8.25
C PRO A 54 0.26 19.25 -7.47
N ASN A 55 0.19 19.21 -6.14
CA ASN A 55 1.29 19.61 -5.26
C ASN A 55 2.27 18.47 -4.90
N TYR A 56 2.13 17.28 -5.50
CA TYR A 56 3.13 16.22 -5.31
C TYR A 56 4.40 16.60 -6.10
N PRO A 57 5.58 16.75 -5.47
CA PRO A 57 6.74 17.40 -6.08
C PRO A 57 7.19 16.85 -7.44
N ASN A 58 7.07 15.53 -7.64
CA ASN A 58 7.45 14.85 -8.89
C ASN A 58 6.27 14.08 -9.46
N ARG A 59 5.13 14.78 -9.55
CA ARG A 59 3.87 14.24 -10.05
C ARG A 59 4.06 13.46 -11.36
N PRO A 60 3.85 12.13 -11.36
CA PRO A 60 3.96 11.31 -12.59
C PRO A 60 2.85 11.61 -13.61
N GLY A 61 1.71 12.16 -13.17
CA GLY A 61 0.62 12.55 -14.07
C GLY A 61 -0.70 12.83 -13.34
N ASP A 62 -1.78 12.93 -14.10
CA ASP A 62 -3.15 13.01 -13.58
C ASP A 62 -3.72 11.62 -13.23
N VAL A 63 -4.98 11.58 -12.80
CA VAL A 63 -5.62 10.33 -12.34
C VAL A 63 -5.56 9.23 -13.41
N PRO A 64 -5.90 9.47 -14.70
CA PRO A 64 -5.73 8.47 -15.75
C PRO A 64 -4.30 7.95 -15.88
N ALA A 65 -3.29 8.82 -15.89
CA ALA A 65 -1.89 8.41 -16.01
C ALA A 65 -1.45 7.56 -14.80
N VAL A 66 -1.78 7.99 -13.59
CA VAL A 66 -1.43 7.27 -12.36
C VAL A 66 -2.16 5.93 -12.24
N LEU A 67 -3.41 5.85 -12.71
CA LEU A 67 -4.15 4.59 -12.76
C LEU A 67 -3.48 3.57 -13.69
N LEU A 68 -2.91 4.02 -14.81
CA LEU A 68 -2.14 3.14 -15.70
C LEU A 68 -0.88 2.61 -15.01
N ILE A 69 -0.17 3.44 -14.25
CA ILE A 69 0.99 3.02 -13.45
C ILE A 69 0.57 1.99 -12.39
N LEU A 70 -0.53 2.23 -11.67
CA LEU A 70 -1.03 1.28 -10.68
C LEU A 70 -1.37 -0.07 -11.34
N ARG A 71 -2.03 -0.05 -12.51
CA ARG A 71 -2.31 -1.29 -13.27
C ARG A 71 -1.04 -2.03 -13.64
N GLN A 72 0.03 -1.34 -14.01
CA GLN A 72 1.33 -1.97 -14.28
C GLN A 72 1.89 -2.64 -13.03
N PHE A 73 1.82 -2.00 -11.86
CA PHE A 73 2.20 -2.61 -10.60
C PHE A 73 1.39 -3.88 -10.31
N CYS A 74 0.06 -3.85 -10.46
CA CYS A 74 -0.80 -4.99 -10.14
C CYS A 74 -0.67 -6.18 -11.11
N VAL A 75 -0.02 -6.03 -12.26
CA VAL A 75 0.29 -7.16 -13.17
C VAL A 75 1.71 -7.71 -13.00
N MET A 76 2.53 -7.11 -12.14
CA MET A 76 3.86 -7.63 -11.84
C MET A 76 3.76 -8.96 -11.09
N ALA A 77 4.76 -9.82 -11.29
CA ALA A 77 4.84 -11.12 -10.63
C ALA A 77 4.76 -10.99 -9.10
N GLY A 78 4.10 -11.97 -8.47
CA GLY A 78 3.94 -12.06 -7.02
C GLY A 78 2.91 -11.10 -6.42
N HIS A 79 2.23 -10.27 -7.23
CA HIS A 79 1.17 -9.39 -6.74
C HIS A 79 -0.10 -10.15 -6.37
N HIS A 80 -0.71 -9.75 -5.26
CA HIS A 80 -2.05 -10.16 -4.84
C HIS A 80 -2.87 -8.94 -4.42
N PHE A 81 -4.17 -8.96 -4.69
CA PHE A 81 -5.09 -7.99 -4.12
C PHE A 81 -5.78 -8.57 -2.88
N TRP A 82 -5.64 -7.89 -1.73
CA TRP A 82 -6.28 -8.27 -0.47
C TRP A 82 -7.52 -7.42 -0.24
N SER A 83 -8.69 -8.00 -0.51
CA SER A 83 -10.00 -7.35 -0.45
C SER A 83 -10.75 -7.59 0.87
N GLU A 84 -10.05 -7.87 1.97
CA GLU A 84 -10.71 -8.29 3.23
C GLU A 84 -11.69 -7.22 3.72
N ASP A 85 -12.80 -7.70 4.28
CA ASP A 85 -13.86 -6.89 4.86
C ASP A 85 -13.47 -6.48 6.28
N LEU A 86 -12.60 -5.48 6.38
CA LEU A 86 -12.09 -4.93 7.64
C LEU A 86 -12.68 -3.55 7.88
N SER A 87 -13.22 -3.33 9.08
CA SER A 87 -13.81 -2.04 9.45
C SER A 87 -12.96 -1.34 10.51
N ILE A 88 -12.61 -0.07 10.27
CA ILE A 88 -11.87 0.74 11.24
C ILE A 88 -12.63 0.90 12.58
N ARG A 89 -13.96 0.76 12.56
CA ARG A 89 -14.83 0.79 13.76
C ARG A 89 -14.60 -0.40 14.68
N GLU A 90 -14.10 -1.52 14.14
CA GLU A 90 -13.79 -2.74 14.88
C GLU A 90 -12.34 -2.73 15.37
N LEU A 91 -11.46 -1.99 14.69
CA LEU A 91 -10.05 -1.84 15.06
C LEU A 91 -9.81 -0.76 16.11
N LEU A 92 -10.56 0.33 16.07
CA LEU A 92 -10.36 1.48 16.95
C LEU A 92 -11.39 1.51 18.07
N GLN A 93 -10.90 1.63 19.31
CA GLN A 93 -11.75 1.94 20.46
C GLN A 93 -11.94 3.45 20.58
N PRO A 94 -13.11 3.95 21.03
CA PRO A 94 -13.37 5.39 21.14
C PRO A 94 -12.34 6.18 21.97
N ASN A 95 -11.73 5.54 22.97
CA ASN A 95 -10.75 6.17 23.87
C ASN A 95 -9.29 5.93 23.45
N LEU A 96 -9.06 5.38 22.25
CA LEU A 96 -7.71 5.13 21.76
C LEU A 96 -7.03 6.45 21.37
N LEU A 97 -5.98 6.81 22.10
CA LEU A 97 -5.17 8.00 21.81
C LEU A 97 -4.08 7.66 20.79
N ILE A 98 -4.39 7.81 19.50
CA ILE A 98 -3.41 7.69 18.41
C ILE A 98 -3.40 8.94 17.54
N PRO A 99 -2.24 9.33 16.97
CA PRO A 99 -2.19 10.40 15.99
C PRO A 99 -3.02 10.05 14.75
N HIS A 100 -3.69 11.04 14.16
CA HIS A 100 -4.45 10.87 12.92
C HIS A 100 -3.59 10.29 11.78
N SER A 101 -2.29 10.56 11.78
CA SER A 101 -1.32 10.05 10.80
C SER A 101 -1.10 8.54 10.89
N GLN A 102 -1.51 7.89 11.98
CA GLN A 102 -1.35 6.45 12.18
C GLN A 102 -2.58 5.63 11.79
N ILE A 103 -3.70 6.27 11.43
CA ILE A 103 -4.97 5.58 11.15
C ILE A 103 -4.82 4.55 10.02
N THR A 104 -4.15 4.92 8.93
CA THR A 104 -3.87 3.99 7.83
C THR A 104 -2.95 2.85 8.25
N ASN A 105 -1.93 3.13 9.08
CA ASN A 105 -1.03 2.10 9.58
C ASN A 105 -1.76 1.07 10.45
N VAL A 106 -2.69 1.51 11.30
CA VAL A 106 -3.52 0.60 12.12
C VAL A 106 -4.38 -0.29 11.23
N PHE A 107 -5.00 0.28 10.21
CA PHE A 107 -5.79 -0.50 9.25
C PHE A 107 -4.94 -1.55 8.53
N LEU A 108 -3.80 -1.15 7.96
CA LEU A 108 -2.90 -2.06 7.23
C LEU A 108 -2.32 -3.14 8.15
N LEU A 109 -2.02 -2.81 9.41
CA LEU A 109 -1.59 -3.79 10.40
C LEU A 109 -2.69 -4.82 10.69
N GLY A 110 -3.92 -4.35 10.95
CA GLY A 110 -5.08 -5.22 11.17
C GLY A 110 -5.31 -6.17 10.00
N LEU A 111 -5.22 -5.64 8.77
CA LEU A 111 -5.32 -6.43 7.55
C LEU A 111 -4.22 -7.49 7.45
N ALA A 112 -2.96 -7.09 7.65
CA ALA A 112 -1.83 -8.00 7.55
C ALA A 112 -1.85 -9.13 8.60
N VAL A 113 -2.38 -8.86 9.80
CA VAL A 113 -2.59 -9.89 10.82
C VAL A 113 -3.74 -10.83 10.43
N GLY A 114 -4.87 -10.28 9.97
CA GLY A 114 -6.04 -11.05 9.53
C GLY A 114 -5.72 -11.99 8.36
N SER A 115 -4.98 -11.52 7.36
CA SER A 115 -4.59 -12.32 6.19
C SER A 115 -3.57 -13.43 6.49
N ARG A 116 -2.97 -13.46 7.69
CA ARG A 116 -2.07 -14.54 8.14
C ARG A 116 -2.78 -15.64 8.94
N MET A 117 -3.99 -15.38 9.43
CA MET A 117 -4.75 -16.38 10.18
C MET A 117 -5.50 -17.28 9.18
N PRO A 118 -5.40 -18.61 9.28
CA PRO A 118 -6.26 -19.49 8.49
C PRO A 118 -7.71 -19.19 8.85
N LYS A 119 -8.54 -18.92 7.84
CA LYS A 119 -9.99 -18.78 8.02
C LYS A 119 -10.53 -20.16 8.40
N SER A 120 -10.67 -20.40 9.70
CA SER A 120 -11.34 -21.58 10.22
C SER A 120 -12.84 -21.40 9.99
N TRP A 121 -13.37 -22.12 9.00
CA TRP A 121 -14.77 -22.49 8.90
C TRP A 121 -14.88 -23.98 9.20
#